data_AF-A0A3B8W8Z5-F1
#
_entry.id   AF-A0A3B8W8Z5-F1
#
_cell.length_a   1.000
_cell.length_b   1.000
_cell.length_c   1.000
_cell.angle_alpha   90.00
_cell.angle_beta   90.00
_cell.angle_gamma   90.00
#
_symmetry.space_group_name_H-M   'P 1'
#
loop_
_entity.id
_entity.type
_entity.pdbx_description
1 polymer ?
#
loop_
_entity_poly.entity_id
_entity_poly.type
_entity_poly.pdbx_seq_one_letter_code
_entity_poly.pdbx_strand_id
1 'polypeptide(L)' 'MLSISSTTLQSWERFYRANFVNSLTGFKSVSIIGTINAAGQTNMAIFSSLVHIGSDPALIGFINRPVTAAPHTLANI' A
#
# COMPACT_ATOMS: atom_id res chain seq x y z
N MET A 1 18.39 -24.45 5.75
CA MET A 1 17.54 -23.24 5.70
C MET A 1 17.98 -22.45 4.48
N LEU A 2 17.07 -22.12 3.55
CA LEU A 2 17.40 -21.25 2.41
C LEU A 2 17.61 -19.83 2.93
N SER A 3 18.72 -19.20 2.55
CA SER A 3 19.04 -17.80 2.86
C SER A 3 19.18 -17.02 1.57
N ILE A 4 18.51 -15.88 1.48
CA ILE A 4 18.53 -15.00 0.31
C ILE A 4 19.21 -13.70 0.74
N SER A 5 20.38 -13.42 0.16
CA SER A 5 21.11 -12.19 0.44
C SER A 5 20.47 -10.97 -0.23
N SER A 6 20.76 -9.77 0.27
CA SER A 6 20.32 -8.52 -0.39
C SER A 6 20.83 -8.43 -1.84
N THR A 7 22.08 -8.84 -2.08
CA THR A 7 22.69 -8.87 -3.42
C THR A 7 21.95 -9.83 -4.35
N THR A 8 21.59 -11.02 -3.88
CA THR A 8 20.78 -11.99 -4.63
C THR A 8 19.40 -11.42 -4.95
N LEU A 9 18.74 -10.81 -3.95
CA LEU A 9 17.43 -10.23 -4.15
C LEU A 9 17.48 -9.08 -5.17
N GLN A 10 18.53 -8.26 -5.16
CA GLN A 10 18.72 -7.16 -6.11
C GLN A 10 19.03 -7.64 -7.54
N SER A 11 19.64 -8.82 -7.71
CA SER A 11 19.94 -9.38 -9.03
C SER A 11 18.73 -9.98 -9.74
N TRP A 12 17.61 -10.14 -9.06
CA TRP A 12 16.37 -10.64 -9.65
C TRP A 12 15.70 -9.62 -10.58
N GLU A 13 14.96 -10.15 -11.55
CA GLU A 13 14.07 -9.37 -12.41
C GLU A 13 13.08 -8.55 -11.55
N ARG A 14 12.78 -7.33 -11.99
CA ARG A 14 12.04 -6.32 -11.23
C ARG A 14 10.67 -6.83 -10.75
N PHE A 15 9.88 -7.43 -11.64
CA PHE A 15 8.53 -7.91 -11.30
C PHE A 15 8.59 -9.16 -10.44
N TYR A 16 9.50 -10.09 -10.71
CA TYR A 16 9.72 -11.26 -9.86
C TYR A 16 10.08 -10.84 -8.42
N ARG A 17 11.02 -9.92 -8.27
CA ARG A 17 11.42 -9.35 -6.98
C ARG A 17 10.25 -8.65 -6.27
N ALA A 18 9.50 -7.82 -6.99
CA ALA A 18 8.37 -7.10 -6.43
C ALA A 18 7.29 -8.07 -5.92
N ASN A 19 6.95 -9.09 -6.71
CA ASN A 19 5.97 -10.10 -6.33
C ASN A 19 6.44 -10.93 -5.13
N PHE A 20 7.70 -11.40 -5.14
CA PHE A 20 8.28 -12.12 -4.01
C PHE A 20 8.20 -11.29 -2.72
N VAL A 21 8.65 -10.03 -2.76
CA VAL A 21 8.60 -9.12 -1.59
C VAL A 21 7.15 -8.88 -1.14
N ASN A 22 6.20 -8.71 -2.07
CA ASN A 22 4.79 -8.55 -1.75
C ASN A 22 4.18 -9.79 -1.08
N SER A 23 4.68 -10.99 -1.38
CA SER A 23 4.24 -12.24 -0.76
C SER A 23 4.78 -12.45 0.67
N LEU A 24 5.87 -11.78 1.07
CA LEU A 24 6.52 -12.01 2.37
C LEU A 24 5.62 -11.68 3.57
N THR A 25 4.69 -10.73 3.42
CA THR A 25 3.80 -10.31 4.50
C THR A 25 2.55 -11.19 4.62
N GLY A 26 2.48 -12.28 3.84
CA GLY A 26 1.31 -13.15 3.80
C GLY A 26 0.09 -12.47 3.16
N PHE A 27 -1.09 -12.82 3.67
CA PHE A 27 -2.36 -12.28 3.19
C PHE A 27 -2.42 -10.76 3.34
N LYS A 28 -2.96 -10.08 2.33
CA LYS A 28 -3.27 -8.65 2.40
C LYS A 28 -4.75 -8.46 2.09
N SER A 29 -5.46 -7.73 2.94
CA SER A 29 -6.82 -7.29 2.64
C SER A 29 -6.79 -6.36 1.42
N VAL A 30 -7.86 -6.38 0.64
CA VAL A 30 -8.12 -5.37 -0.39
C VAL A 30 -9.13 -4.41 0.18
N SER A 31 -8.84 -3.12 0.09
CA SER A 31 -9.72 -2.06 0.55
C SER A 31 -9.78 -0.95 -0.48
N ILE A 32 -10.92 -0.25 -0.50
CA ILE A 32 -11.17 0.85 -1.41
C ILE A 32 -11.31 2.10 -0.58
N ILE A 33 -10.51 3.13 -0.89
CA ILE A 33 -10.61 4.44 -0.26
C ILE A 33 -11.30 5.37 -1.24
N GLY A 34 -12.52 5.80 -0.88
CA GLY A 34 -13.27 6.84 -1.57
C GLY A 34 -12.94 8.22 -0.98
N THR A 35 -12.73 9.20 -1.85
CA THR A 35 -12.41 10.58 -1.47
C THR A 35 -13.15 11.55 -2.40
N ILE A 36 -13.29 12.81 -1.99
CA ILE A 36 -13.89 13.87 -2.80
C ILE A 36 -13.10 15.17 -2.55
N ASN A 37 -12.83 15.93 -3.61
CA ASN A 37 -12.14 17.21 -3.46
C ASN A 37 -13.11 18.36 -3.13
N ALA A 38 -12.56 19.55 -2.85
CA ALA A 38 -13.36 20.75 -2.56
C ALA A 38 -14.26 21.20 -3.72
N ALA A 39 -13.98 20.78 -4.96
CA ALA A 39 -14.82 21.04 -6.13
C ALA A 39 -15.92 19.98 -6.34
N GLY A 40 -16.07 19.01 -5.42
CA GLY A 40 -17.07 17.95 -5.51
C GLY A 40 -16.70 16.80 -6.45
N GLN A 41 -15.45 16.72 -6.93
CA GLN A 41 -15.00 15.64 -7.81
C GLN A 41 -14.60 14.42 -6.97
N THR A 42 -15.21 13.28 -7.24
CA THR A 42 -14.97 12.02 -6.53
C THR A 42 -13.75 11.29 -7.07
N ASN A 43 -13.09 10.53 -6.20
CA ASN A 43 -11.96 9.67 -6.53
C ASN A 43 -12.04 8.38 -5.71
N MET A 44 -11.61 7.27 -6.31
CA MET A 44 -11.64 5.94 -5.72
C MET A 44 -10.33 5.20 -6.02
N ALA A 45 -9.65 4.70 -4.99
CA ALA A 45 -8.38 3.99 -5.15
C ALA A 45 -8.30 2.72 -4.30
N ILE A 46 -7.60 1.72 -4.82
CA ILE A 46 -7.42 0.41 -4.18
C ILE A 46 -6.14 0.41 -3.35
N PHE A 47 -6.22 -0.08 -2.12
CA PHE A 47 -5.08 -0.26 -1.23
C PHE A 47 -5.11 -1.63 -0.57
N SER A 48 -3.91 -2.17 -0.34
CA SER A 48 -3.69 -3.40 0.43
C SER A 48 -2.82 -3.16 1.67
N SER A 49 -2.77 -1.92 2.12
CA SER A 49 -1.91 -1.42 3.20
C SER A 49 -2.67 -0.89 4.41
N LEU A 50 -3.98 -1.16 4.52
CA LEU A 50 -4.76 -0.74 5.67
C LEU A 50 -4.30 -1.48 6.93
N VAL A 51 -4.15 -0.75 8.02
CA VAL A 51 -3.74 -1.26 9.33
C VAL A 51 -4.58 -0.63 10.43
N HIS A 52 -5.14 -1.45 11.31
CA HIS A 52 -5.76 -0.99 12.54
C HIS A 52 -4.67 -0.59 13.54
N ILE A 53 -4.76 0.63 14.08
CA ILE A 53 -3.77 1.19 15.01
C ILE A 53 -4.29 1.13 16.45
N GLY A 54 -5.57 1.41 16.67
CA GLY A 54 -6.17 1.42 18.01
C GLY A 54 -7.68 1.57 17.94
N SER A 55 -8.37 1.16 19.01
CA SER A 55 -9.85 1.20 19.10
C SER A 55 -10.38 2.29 20.01
N ASP A 56 -9.53 2.90 20.84
CA ASP A 56 -9.86 4.04 21.69
C ASP A 56 -8.63 4.97 21.85
N PRO A 57 -8.49 6.02 21.03
CA PRO A 57 -9.38 6.40 19.92
C PRO A 57 -9.33 5.42 18.74
N ALA A 58 -10.41 5.34 17.96
CA ALA A 58 -10.49 4.49 16.77
C ALA A 58 -9.59 5.03 15.64
N LEU A 59 -8.48 4.35 15.37
CA LEU A 59 -7.46 4.76 14.42
C LEU A 59 -7.17 3.65 13.41
N ILE A 60 -7.19 4.02 12.12
CA ILE A 60 -6.79 3.19 10.99
C ILE A 60 -5.79 3.98 10.16
N GLY A 61 -4.70 3.34 9.78
CA GLY A 61 -3.71 3.90 8.86
C GLY A 61 -3.71 3.18 7.52
N PHE A 62 -3.15 3.83 6.51
CA PHE A 62 -2.75 3.19 5.25
C PHE A 62 -1.43 3.80 4.79
N ILE A 63 -0.73 3.12 3.87
CA ILE A 63 0.53 3.63 3.31
C ILE A 63 0.37 3.90 1.82
N ASN A 64 0.59 5.14 1.40
CA ASN A 64 0.68 5.57 0.00
C ASN A 64 2.15 5.66 -0.43
N ARG A 65 2.61 4.77 -1.32
CA ARG A 65 4.01 4.74 -1.78
C ARG A 65 4.14 4.22 -3.22
N PRO A 66 4.90 4.90 -4.11
CA PRO A 66 5.41 6.26 -3.94
C PRO A 66 4.27 7.27 -3.74
N VAL A 67 4.57 8.50 -3.28
CA VAL A 67 3.55 9.55 -3.05
C VAL A 67 2.68 9.76 -4.30
N THR A 68 3.28 9.62 -5.48
CA THR A 68 2.65 9.74 -6.80
C THR A 68 1.74 8.57 -7.19
N ALA A 69 1.62 7.52 -6.37
CA ALA A 69 0.79 6.35 -6.69
C ALA A 69 -0.71 6.63 -6.61
N ALA A 70 -1.14 7.44 -5.63
CA ALA A 70 -2.53 7.85 -5.45
C ALA A 70 -2.62 9.36 -5.14
N PRO A 71 -2.25 10.23 -6.10
CA PRO A 71 -2.12 11.66 -5.86
C PRO A 71 -3.46 12.30 -5.46
N HIS A 72 -4.57 11.87 -6.08
CA HIS A 72 -5.91 12.38 -5.76
C HIS A 72 -6.40 11.91 -4.39
N THR A 73 -6.14 10.65 -4.01
CA THR A 73 -6.54 10.15 -2.67
C THR A 73 -5.84 10.94 -1.57
N LEU A 74 -4.54 11.16 -1.71
CA LEU A 74 -3.77 11.90 -0.71
C LEU A 74 -4.09 13.40 -0.72
N ALA A 75 -4.32 14.01 -1.89
CA ALA A 75 -4.66 15.43 -1.98
C ALA A 75 -6.08 15.76 -1.47
N ASN A 76 -6.97 14.76 -1.41
CA ASN A 76 -8.35 14.94 -0.96
C ASN A 76 -8.57 14.69 0.54
N ILE A 77 -7.62 14.05 1.25
CA ILE A 77 -7.66 13.76 2.70
C ILE A 77 -6.91 14.85 3.45
#